data_AF-A0A9D2WRK6-F1
#
_entry.id   AF-A0A9D2WRK6-F1
#
_cell.length_a   1.000
_cell.length_b   1.000
_cell.length_c   1.000
_cell.angle_alpha   90.00
_cell.angle_beta   90.00
_cell.angle_gamma   90.00
#
_symmetry.space_group_name_H-M   'P 1'
#
loop_
_entity.id
_entity.type
_entity.pdbx_description
1 polymer ?
#
loop_
_entity_poly.entity_id
_entity_poly.type
_entity_poly.pdbx_seq_one_letter_code
_entity_poly.pdbx_strand_id
1 'polypeptide(L)'
;MVVGPEDGNAPKPRKMVTELLGTSEAMGIGTLFINEEGLPKLHMHSAFGRNRDTVTGCTREGVIIWHIGEVVIFELLNSTAFRKVDPGTGFELLEL
;
A
#
# COMPACT_ATOMS: atom_id res chain seq x y z
N MET A 1 -3.23 -9.20 2.80
CA MET A 1 -3.49 -7.75 2.98
C MET A 1 -3.03 -7.30 4.34
N VAL A 2 -2.29 -6.19 4.47
CA VAL A 2 -1.99 -5.60 5.79
C VAL A 2 -3.17 -4.70 6.19
N VAL A 3 -3.93 -5.10 7.21
CA VAL A 3 -5.21 -4.45 7.60
C VAL A 3 -5.09 -3.51 8.80
N GLY A 4 -3.85 -3.19 9.20
CA GLY A 4 -3.54 -2.34 10.34
C GLY A 4 -2.52 -2.97 11.29
N PRO A 5 -2.14 -2.28 12.37
CA PRO A 5 -1.29 -2.83 13.41
C PRO A 5 -2.09 -3.57 14.48
N GLU A 6 -1.49 -4.55 15.15
CA GLU A 6 -2.08 -5.23 16.32
C GLU A 6 -2.31 -4.27 17.50
N ASP A 7 -1.40 -3.29 17.66
CA ASP A 7 -1.48 -2.23 18.65
C ASP A 7 -1.04 -0.92 17.99
N GLY A 8 -1.94 0.07 17.97
CA GLY A 8 -1.68 1.39 17.38
C GLY A 8 -0.72 2.27 18.18
N ASN A 9 -0.43 1.93 19.44
CA ASN A 9 0.48 2.68 20.30
C ASN A 9 1.86 2.03 20.43
N ALA A 10 2.06 0.85 19.83
CA ALA A 10 3.33 0.15 19.93
C ALA A 10 4.44 0.92 19.19
N PRO A 11 5.62 1.12 19.81
CA PRO A 11 6.75 1.81 19.16
C PRO A 11 7.30 1.04 17.95
N LYS A 12 7.05 -0.27 17.89
CA LYS A 12 7.34 -1.11 16.72
C LYS A 12 6.06 -1.85 16.33
N PRO A 13 5.26 -1.31 15.39
CA PRO A 13 3.98 -1.89 15.03
C PRO A 13 4.13 -3.29 14.42
N ARG A 14 3.39 -4.26 14.97
CA ARG A 14 3.23 -5.58 14.35
C ARG A 14 2.04 -5.55 13.41
N LYS A 15 2.27 -5.86 12.14
CA LYS A 15 1.24 -5.86 11.10
C LYS A 15 0.24 -7.00 11.33
N MET A 16 -1.06 -6.71 11.23
CA MET A 16 -2.09 -7.72 11.07
C MET A 16 -2.26 -8.03 9.59
N VAL A 17 -2.31 -9.31 9.25
CA VAL A 17 -2.48 -9.78 7.87
C VAL A 17 -3.80 -10.53 7.75
N THR A 18 -4.61 -10.16 6.76
CA THR A 18 -5.83 -10.88 6.38
C THR A 18 -5.66 -11.43 4.98
N GLU A 19 -5.96 -12.73 4.80
CA GLU A 19 -5.97 -13.39 3.51
C GLU A 19 -7.23 -13.02 2.71
N LEU A 20 -7.10 -13.01 1.39
CA LEU A 20 -8.22 -12.87 0.48
C LEU A 20 -8.78 -14.27 0.18
N LEU A 21 -10.02 -14.53 0.60
CA LEU A 21 -10.64 -15.85 0.41
C LEU A 21 -11.19 -15.99 -1.01
N GLY A 22 -10.37 -16.52 -1.91
CA GLY A 22 -10.71 -16.73 -3.32
C GLY A 22 -10.66 -15.45 -4.15
N THR A 23 -11.13 -15.54 -5.39
CA THR A 23 -11.13 -14.41 -6.33
C THR A 23 -11.99 -13.26 -5.81
N SER A 24 -11.45 -12.04 -5.84
CA SER A 24 -12.13 -10.84 -5.38
C SER A 24 -12.09 -9.76 -6.44
N GLU A 25 -13.12 -8.93 -6.49
CA GLU A 25 -13.10 -7.68 -7.24
C GLU A 25 -12.23 -6.66 -6.49
N ALA A 26 -11.49 -5.83 -7.22
CA ALA A 26 -10.48 -4.96 -6.63
C ALA A 26 -10.72 -3.49 -6.97
N MET A 27 -10.54 -2.62 -5.98
CA MET A 27 -10.37 -1.19 -6.16
C MET A 27 -9.15 -0.73 -5.36
N GLY A 28 -8.25 0.02 -5.99
CA GLY A 28 -7.01 0.47 -5.36
C GLY A 28 -6.71 1.93 -5.63
N ILE A 29 -6.02 2.56 -4.68
CA ILE A 29 -5.45 3.89 -4.84
C ILE A 29 -4.06 3.92 -4.21
N GLY A 30 -3.13 4.59 -4.87
CA GLY A 30 -1.77 4.68 -4.38
C GLY A 30 -0.97 5.75 -5.07
N THR A 31 0.26 5.89 -4.61
CA THR A 31 1.26 6.80 -5.16
C THR A 31 2.54 6.04 -5.46
N LEU A 32 3.26 6.47 -6.49
CA LEU A 32 4.58 5.97 -6.84
C LEU A 32 5.57 7.13 -6.75
N PHE A 33 6.53 7.04 -5.84
CA PHE A 33 7.58 8.05 -5.66
C PHE A 33 8.95 7.38 -5.54
N ILE A 34 10.00 8.10 -5.96
CA ILE A 34 11.38 7.65 -5.82
C ILE A 34 11.83 7.84 -4.37
N ASN A 35 12.68 6.93 -3.89
CA ASN A 35 13.26 7.03 -2.55
C ASN A 35 14.73 7.47 -2.52
N GLU A 36 15.33 7.50 -1.33
CA GLU A 36 16.73 7.89 -1.10
C GLU A 36 17.74 7.04 -1.89
N GLU A 37 17.42 5.79 -2.24
CA GLU A 37 18.27 4.94 -3.09
C GLU A 37 17.98 5.08 -4.59
N GLY A 38 17.10 5.99 -5.01
CA GLY A 38 16.72 6.18 -6.40
C GLY A 38 15.75 5.11 -6.93
N LEU A 39 15.11 4.33 -6.05
CA LEU A 39 14.19 3.25 -6.42
C LEU A 39 12.73 3.71 -6.36
N PRO A 40 11.87 3.28 -7.30
CA PRO A 40 10.44 3.56 -7.23
C PRO A 40 9.78 2.76 -6.12
N LYS A 41 9.02 3.44 -5.27
CA LYS A 41 8.27 2.88 -4.16
C LYS A 41 6.78 3.10 -4.36
N LEU A 42 6.05 2.00 -4.53
CA LEU A 42 4.60 2.01 -4.55
C LEU A 42 4.08 1.98 -3.12
N HIS A 43 3.29 2.98 -2.75
CA HIS A 43 2.44 2.93 -1.57
C HIS A 43 1.00 2.90 -2.04
N MET A 44 0.38 1.73 -1.93
CA MET A 44 -0.97 1.49 -2.41
C MET A 44 -1.82 0.82 -1.34
N HIS A 45 -3.04 1.32 -1.19
CA HIS A 45 -4.08 0.69 -0.40
C HIS A 45 -5.18 0.23 -1.35
N SER A 46 -5.75 -0.92 -1.07
CA SER A 46 -6.77 -1.52 -1.91
C SER A 46 -7.84 -2.20 -1.06
N ALA A 47 -9.05 -2.20 -1.60
CA ALA A 47 -10.19 -2.94 -1.11
C ALA A 47 -10.46 -4.11 -2.07
N PHE A 48 -10.63 -5.30 -1.51
CA PHE A 48 -10.94 -6.53 -2.23
C PHE A 48 -12.28 -7.07 -1.75
N GLY A 49 -13.28 -7.02 -2.62
CA GLY A 49 -14.65 -7.40 -2.32
C GLY A 49 -15.00 -8.79 -2.85
N ARG A 50 -15.69 -9.58 -2.03
CA ARG A 50 -16.28 -10.87 -2.44
C ARG A 50 -17.57 -11.11 -1.66
N ASN A 51 -18.67 -11.37 -2.38
CA ASN A 51 -20.01 -11.50 -1.80
C ASN A 51 -20.41 -10.29 -0.95
N ARG A 52 -20.48 -10.47 0.38
CA ARG A 52 -20.88 -9.43 1.35
C ARG A 52 -19.69 -8.87 2.14
N ASP A 53 -18.49 -9.40 1.90
CA ASP A 53 -17.30 -9.09 2.67
C ASP A 53 -16.32 -8.26 1.83
N THR A 54 -15.53 -7.44 2.51
CA THR A 54 -14.45 -6.68 1.88
C THR A 54 -13.24 -6.63 2.82
N VAL A 55 -12.07 -6.94 2.28
CA VAL A 55 -10.80 -6.79 2.98
C VAL A 55 -10.10 -5.56 2.41
N THR A 56 -9.87 -4.56 3.26
CA THR A 56 -9.19 -3.32 2.89
C THR A 56 -7.87 -3.19 3.63
N GLY A 57 -6.81 -2.83 2.93
CA GLY A 57 -5.50 -2.65 3.54
C GLY A 57 -4.40 -2.31 2.55
N CYS A 58 -3.16 -2.31 3.05
CA CYS A 58 -1.98 -2.15 2.22
C CYS A 58 -1.66 -3.47 1.48
N THR A 59 -1.30 -3.37 0.20
CA THR A 59 -1.00 -4.52 -0.68
C THR A 59 0.41 -5.06 -0.56
N ARG A 60 1.15 -4.67 0.50
CA ARG A 60 2.58 -5.01 0.67
C ARG A 60 2.89 -6.51 0.78
N GLU A 61 1.92 -7.33 1.16
CA GLU A 61 2.09 -8.80 1.16
C GLU A 61 1.94 -9.42 -0.23
N GLY A 62 1.64 -8.62 -1.26
CA GLY A 62 1.40 -9.08 -2.62
C GLY A 62 -0.06 -9.48 -2.86
N VAL A 63 -0.46 -9.40 -4.13
CA VAL A 63 -1.73 -9.86 -4.67
C VAL A 63 -1.48 -10.43 -6.07
N ILE A 64 -2.23 -11.48 -6.44
CA ILE A 64 -2.12 -12.12 -7.76
C ILE A 64 -3.32 -11.69 -8.59
N ILE A 65 -3.06 -11.19 -9.80
CA ILE A 65 -4.12 -10.90 -10.77
C ILE A 65 -4.64 -12.23 -11.30
N TRP A 66 -5.95 -12.46 -11.15
CA TRP A 66 -6.59 -13.68 -11.64
C TRP A 66 -6.91 -13.62 -13.14
N HIS A 67 -7.61 -12.58 -13.59
CA HIS A 67 -8.03 -12.44 -14.99
C HIS A 67 -7.42 -11.19 -15.65
N ILE A 68 -7.71 -10.00 -15.11
CA ILE A 68 -7.17 -8.73 -15.56
C ILE A 68 -6.99 -7.78 -14.37
N GLY A 69 -6.00 -6.91 -14.44
CA GLY A 69 -5.81 -5.80 -13.51
C GLY A 69 -5.55 -4.54 -14.32
N GLU A 70 -6.54 -3.67 -14.40
CA GLU A 70 -6.45 -2.41 -15.15
C GLU A 70 -5.99 -1.30 -14.20
N VAL A 71 -5.01 -0.50 -14.63
CA VAL A 71 -4.44 0.58 -13.82
C VAL A 71 -4.33 1.83 -14.68
N VAL A 72 -4.74 2.97 -14.12
CA VAL A 72 -4.52 4.30 -14.69
C VAL A 72 -3.46 5.00 -13.86
N ILE A 73 -2.43 5.54 -14.50
CA ILE A 73 -1.34 6.27 -13.85
C ILE A 73 -1.43 7.74 -14.30
N PHE A 74 -1.49 8.64 -13.32
CA PHE A 74 -1.36 10.08 -13.54
C PHE A 74 0.03 10.53 -13.11
N GLU A 75 0.78 11.09 -14.04
CA GLU A 75 2.11 11.64 -13.75
C GLU A 75 1.98 13.07 -13.20
N LEU A 76 2.65 13.32 -12.07
CA LEU A 76 2.75 14.64 -11.46
C LEU A 76 4.04 15.32 -11.94
N LEU A 77 3.92 16.27 -12.86
CA LEU A 77 5.05 17.05 -13.34
C LEU A 77 5.47 18.11 -12.31
N ASN A 78 6.77 18.43 -12.27
CA ASN A 78 7.36 19.44 -11.38
C ASN A 78 7.17 19.15 -9.87
N SER A 79 7.03 17.87 -9.50
CA SER A 79 7.02 17.45 -8.09
C SER A 79 8.44 17.26 -7.57
N THR A 80 8.74 17.80 -6.39
CA THR A 80 9.96 17.49 -5.62
C THR A 80 9.76 16.33 -4.64
N ALA A 81 8.54 15.81 -4.55
CA ALA A 81 8.19 14.80 -3.57
C ALA A 81 8.99 13.51 -3.73
N PHE A 82 9.48 12.98 -2.62
CA PHE A 82 10.27 11.74 -2.57
C PHE A 82 9.98 10.97 -1.27
N ARG A 83 10.40 9.71 -1.24
CA ARG A 83 10.25 8.82 -0.08
C ARG A 83 11.52 8.83 0.76
N LYS A 84 11.38 9.09 2.06
CA LYS A 84 12.48 9.19 3.01
C LYS A 84 12.20 8.40 4.28
N VAL A 85 13.23 7.79 4.86
CA VAL A 85 13.08 7.16 6.19
C VAL A 85 12.96 8.24 7.25
N ASP A 86 11.81 8.29 7.91
CA ASP A 86 11.59 9.13 9.07
C ASP A 86 12.33 8.54 10.28
N PRO A 87 13.23 9.28 10.94
CA PRO A 87 14.02 8.77 12.05
C PRO A 87 13.19 8.54 13.32
N GLY A 88 12.02 9.18 13.46
CA GLY A 88 11.15 9.03 14.63
C GLY A 88 10.37 7.70 14.62
N THR A 89 9.88 7.30 13.45
CA THR A 89 9.01 6.13 13.26
C THR A 89 9.73 4.95 12.59
N GLY A 90 10.83 5.21 11.88
CA GLY A 90 11.51 4.24 11.03
C GLY A 90 10.74 3.90 9.74
N PHE A 91 9.66 4.64 9.43
CA PHE A 91 8.89 4.42 8.20
C PHE A 91 9.42 5.25 7.04
N GLU A 92 9.27 4.70 5.84
CA GLU A 92 9.57 5.39 4.60
C GLU A 92 8.36 6.26 4.18
N LEU A 93 8.36 7.51 4.63
CA LEU A 93 7.26 8.48 4.48
C LEU A 93 7.49 9.38 3.27
N LEU A 94 6.41 10.00 2.78
CA LEU A 94 6.46 10.96 1.68
C LEU A 94 6.88 12.33 2.24
N GLU A 95 7.90 12.93 1.65
CA GLU A 95 8.38 14.30 1.91
C GLU A 95 8.30 15.14 0.64
N LEU A 96 8.39 16.47 0.79
CA LEU A 96 8.37 17.47 -0.29
C LEU A 96 9.70 18.20 -0.41
#